data_AF-A0A1C0VSG8-F1
#
_entry.id   AF-A0A1C0VSG8-F1
#
_cell.length_a   1.000
_cell.length_b   1.000
_cell.length_c   1.000
_cell.angle_alpha   90.00
_cell.angle_beta   90.00
_cell.angle_gamma   90.00
#
_symmetry.space_group_name_H-M   'P 1'
#
loop_
_entity.id
_entity.type
_entity.pdbx_description
1 polymer ?
#
loop_
_entity_poly.entity_id
_entity_poly.type
_entity_poly.pdbx_seq_one_letter_code
_entity_poly.pdbx_strand_id
1 'polypeptide(L)' 'MDRIFDNFEYTIKLGLENNMPLESKLILVGQMHYAMERGDLTIKEVDKLEDLLGVGVKTHKREMEFAVFGYPDDED' A
#
# COMPACT_ATOMS: atom_id res chain seq x y z
N MET A 1 17.66 -13.00 10.97
CA MET A 1 16.94 -12.42 9.83
C MET A 1 15.95 -11.46 10.42
N ASP A 2 16.14 -10.17 10.21
CA ASP A 2 15.07 -9.20 10.49
C ASP A 2 13.86 -9.60 9.63
N ARG A 3 12.65 -9.62 10.20
CA ARG A 3 11.48 -9.98 9.40
C ARG A 3 11.30 -8.92 8.33
N ILE A 4 10.95 -9.33 7.12
CA ILE A 4 10.65 -8.42 6.01
C ILE A 4 9.62 -7.35 6.44
N PHE A 5 8.66 -7.74 7.29
CA PHE A 5 7.74 -6.82 7.95
C PHE A 5 8.43 -5.67 8.70
N ASP A 6 9.41 -5.98 9.56
CA ASP A 6 10.10 -4.98 10.40
C ASP A 6 10.86 -3.96 9.53
N ASN A 7 11.43 -4.40 8.40
CA ASN A 7 12.09 -3.53 7.44
C ASN A 7 11.12 -2.56 6.75
N PHE A 8 9.94 -3.04 6.36
CA PHE A 8 8.89 -2.18 5.82
C PHE A 8 8.38 -1.21 6.89
N GLU A 9 8.11 -1.69 8.10
CA GLU A 9 7.64 -0.86 9.20
C GLU A 9 8.62 0.29 9.50
N TYR A 10 9.92 -0.01 9.58
CA TYR A 10 10.97 0.98 9.76
C TYR A 10 11.00 2.01 8.62
N THR A 11 10.98 1.53 7.38
CA THR A 11 11.04 2.37 6.18
C THR A 11 9.84 3.32 6.10
N ILE A 12 8.64 2.81 6.40
CA ILE A 12 7.41 3.60 6.43
C ILE A 12 7.51 4.69 7.50
N LYS A 13 7.87 4.33 8.75
CA LYS A 13 7.98 5.29 9.86
C LYS A 13 8.97 6.41 9.53
N LEU A 14 10.18 6.04 9.10
CA LEU A 14 11.21 7.01 8.75
C LEU A 14 10.78 7.90 7.59
N GLY A 15 10.16 7.33 6.55
CA GLY A 15 9.71 8.14 5.43
C GLY A 15 8.56 9.08 5.79
N LEU A 16 7.62 8.67 6.63
CA LEU A 16 6.56 9.55 7.13
C LEU A 16 7.12 10.73 7.94
N GLU A 17 8.13 10.51 8.77
CA GLU A 17 8.86 11.59 9.47
C GLU A 17 9.52 12.58 8.50
N ASN A 18 9.89 12.12 7.31
CA ASN A 18 10.51 12.92 6.26
C ASN A 18 9.52 13.44 5.20
N ASN A 19 8.21 13.48 5.50
CA ASN A 19 7.16 13.93 4.58
C ASN A 19 7.13 13.15 3.26
N MET A 20 7.18 11.81 3.32
CA MET A 20 7.13 10.93 2.16
C MET A 20 5.97 11.33 1.20
N PRO A 21 6.28 11.61 -0.08
CA PRO A 21 5.26 11.98 -1.06
C PRO A 21 4.43 10.76 -1.47
N LEU A 22 3.25 11.00 -2.04
CA LEU A 22 2.28 9.96 -2.40
C LEU A 22 2.89 8.91 -3.34
N GLU A 23 3.68 9.33 -4.32
CA GLU A 23 4.33 8.47 -5.30
C GLU A 23 5.25 7.44 -4.61
N SER A 24 5.99 7.88 -3.59
CA SER A 24 6.83 6.98 -2.79
C SER A 24 6.00 6.00 -1.96
N LYS A 25 4.84 6.43 -1.45
CA LYS A 25 3.90 5.51 -0.77
C LYS A 25 3.40 4.43 -1.73
N LEU A 26 3.02 4.81 -2.96
CA LEU A 26 2.54 3.86 -3.97
C LEU A 26 3.61 2.84 -4.37
N ILE A 27 4.88 3.25 -4.43
CA ILE A 27 6.01 2.32 -4.63
C ILE A 27 6.08 1.28 -3.50
N LEU A 28 5.99 1.73 -2.25
CA LEU A 28 6.01 0.81 -1.09
C LEU A 28 4.82 -0.14 -1.12
N VAL A 29 3.62 0.32 -1.49
CA VAL A 29 2.44 -0.55 -1.68
C VAL A 29 2.74 -1.68 -2.66
N GLY A 30 3.26 -1.35 -3.85
CA GLY A 30 3.62 -2.38 -4.83
C GLY A 30 4.64 -3.39 -4.30
N GLN A 31 5.63 -2.93 -3.54
CA GLN A 31 6.64 -3.81 -2.94
C GLN A 31 6.06 -4.71 -1.84
N MET A 32 5.12 -4.22 -1.04
CA MET A 32 4.45 -5.00 0.00
C MET A 32 3.57 -6.11 -0.61
N HIS A 33 2.79 -5.79 -1.64
CA HIS A 33 1.98 -6.78 -2.36
C HIS A 33 2.86 -7.83 -3.04
N TYR A 34 3.97 -7.42 -3.66
CA TYR A 34 4.93 -8.36 -4.24
C TYR A 34 5.58 -9.27 -3.19
N ALA A 35 5.93 -8.73 -2.01
CA ALA A 35 6.44 -9.53 -0.91
C ALA A 35 5.39 -10.54 -0.39
N MET A 36 4.11 -10.15 -0.36
CA MET A 36 3.01 -11.04 -0.02
C MET A 36 2.82 -12.17 -1.05
N GLU A 37 2.86 -11.86 -2.34
CA GLU A 37 2.76 -12.88 -3.41
C GLU A 37 3.87 -13.93 -3.33
N ARG A 38 5.07 -13.53 -2.89
CA ARG A 38 6.20 -14.44 -2.66
C ARG A 38 6.11 -15.23 -1.35
N GLY A 39 5.14 -14.92 -0.49
CA GLY A 39 4.98 -15.52 0.84
C GLY A 39 5.93 -14.94 1.91
N ASP A 40 6.59 -13.82 1.63
CA ASP A 40 7.43 -13.11 2.61
C ASP A 40 6.60 -12.31 3.63
N LEU A 41 5.39 -11.92 3.23
CA LEU A 41 4.38 -11.28 4.07
C LEU A 41 3.06 -12.05 3.99
N THR A 42 2.33 -12.07 5.11
CA THR A 42 0.92 -12.46 5.12
C THR A 42 0.03 -11.29 4.69
N ILE A 43 -1.19 -11.59 4.23
CA ILE A 43 -2.20 -10.56 3.92
C ILE A 43 -2.40 -9.61 5.12
N LYS A 44 -2.48 -10.17 6.34
CA LYS A 44 -2.65 -9.37 7.56
C LYS A 44 -1.46 -8.45 7.88
N GLU A 45 -0.27 -8.80 7.41
CA GLU A 45 0.92 -7.95 7.55
C GLU A 45 0.90 -6.82 6.53
N VAL A 46 0.48 -7.10 5.29
CA VAL A 46 0.25 -6.05 4.28
C VAL A 46 -0.81 -5.06 4.76
N ASP A 47 -1.97 -5.54 5.25
CA ASP A 47 -3.05 -4.68 5.76
C ASP A 47 -2.54 -3.72 6.84
N LYS A 48 -1.71 -4.21 7.78
CA LYS A 48 -1.12 -3.38 8.83
C LYS A 48 -0.16 -2.32 8.30
N LEU A 49 0.65 -2.66 7.30
CA LEU A 49 1.62 -1.74 6.72
C LEU A 49 0.91 -0.69 5.84
N GLU A 50 -0.15 -1.08 5.14
CA GLU A 50 -1.07 -0.18 4.42
C GLU A 50 -1.71 0.83 5.38
N ASP A 51 -2.30 0.35 6.47
CA ASP A 51 -2.86 1.19 7.54
C ASP A 51 -1.81 2.17 8.09
N LEU A 52 -0.57 1.70 8.33
CA LEU A 52 0.53 2.53 8.84
C LEU A 52 0.95 3.60 7.83
N LEU A 53 1.08 3.24 6.56
CA LEU A 53 1.49 4.14 5.49
C LEU A 53 0.39 5.17 5.14
N GLY A 54 -0.82 4.96 5.67
CA GLY A 54 -2.00 5.78 5.43
C GLY A 54 -2.53 5.60 4.01
N VAL A 55 -2.30 4.43 3.43
CA VAL A 55 -2.75 4.04 2.10
C VAL A 55 -3.45 2.71 2.25
N GLY A 56 -4.74 2.67 2.00
CA GLY A 56 -5.53 1.47 2.26
C GLY A 56 -6.86 1.63 1.57
N VAL A 57 -7.15 0.70 0.68
CA VAL A 57 -8.37 0.79 -0.10
C VAL A 57 -9.48 0.06 0.63
N LYS A 58 -10.40 0.81 1.25
CA LYS A 58 -11.60 0.22 1.89
C LYS A 58 -12.43 -0.62 0.93
N THR A 59 -12.39 -0.30 -0.37
CA THR A 59 -13.08 -1.02 -1.45
C THR A 59 -12.14 -1.31 -2.62
N HIS A 60 -11.19 -2.24 -2.42
CA HIS A 60 -10.14 -2.59 -3.40
C HIS A 60 -10.67 -2.76 -4.83
N LYS A 61 -11.79 -3.48 -4.98
CA LYS A 61 -12.43 -3.73 -6.28
C LYS A 61 -12.85 -2.44 -7.00
N ARG A 62 -13.43 -1.47 -6.28
CA ARG A 62 -13.93 -0.21 -6.85
C ARG A 62 -12.78 0.69 -7.31
N GLU A 63 -11.72 0.79 -6.52
CA GLU A 63 -10.55 1.60 -6.93
C GLU A 63 -9.78 0.94 -8.08
N MET A 64 -9.74 -0.40 -8.12
CA MET A 64 -9.18 -1.11 -9.28
C MET A 64 -10.01 -0.89 -10.54
N GLU A 65 -11.34 -0.96 -10.45
CA GLU A 65 -12.24 -0.62 -11.56
C GLU A 65 -12.02 0.85 -11.98
N PHE A 66 -11.94 1.78 -11.04
CA PHE A 66 -11.64 3.18 -11.30
C PHE A 66 -10.27 3.38 -11.98
N ALA A 67 -9.23 2.71 -11.52
CA ALA A 67 -7.89 2.83 -12.09
C ALA A 67 -7.82 2.37 -13.56
N VAL A 68 -8.70 1.43 -13.96
CA VAL A 68 -8.76 0.90 -15.33
C VAL A 68 -9.73 1.71 -16.20
N PHE A 69 -10.87 2.13 -15.65
CA PHE A 69 -11.99 2.67 -16.43
C PHE A 69 -12.28 4.16 -16.19
N GLY A 70 -11.66 4.79 -15.20
CA GLY A 70 -11.96 6.17 -14.77
C GLY A 70 -13.19 6.27 -13.87
N TYR A 71 -13.56 7.49 -13.45
CA TYR A 71 -14.88 7.73 -12.85
C TYR A 71 -15.90 7.63 -13.98
N PRO A 72 -17.04 6.93 -13.82
CA PRO A 72 -18.16 7.24 -14.68
C PRO A 72 -18.41 8.74 -14.52
N ASP A 73 -18.40 9.49 -15.62
CA ASP A 73 -18.88 10.86 -15.60
C ASP A 73 -20.27 10.81 -14.96
N ASP A 74 -20.42 11.48 -13.81
CA ASP A 74 -21.73 11.76 -13.25
C ASP A 74 -22.40 12.75 -14.23
N GLU A 75 -22.86 12.27 -15.38
CA GLU A 75 -23.86 12.95 -16.19
C GLU A 75 -25.19 12.86 -15.44
N ASP A 76 -25.46 13.87 -14.60
CA ASP A 76 -26.78 14.50 -14.39
C ASP A 76 -26.67 15.82 -13.59
#